data_AF-A0A957V6X9-F1
#
_entry.id   AF-A0A957V6X9-F1
#
_cell.length_a   1.000
_cell.length_b   1.000
_cell.length_c   1.000
_cell.angle_alpha   90.00
_cell.angle_beta   90.00
_cell.angle_gamma   90.00
#
_symmetry.space_group_name_H-M   'P 1'
#
loop_
_entity.id
_entity.type
_entity.pdbx_description
1 polymer ?
#
loop_
_entity_poly.entity_id
_entity_poly.type
_entity_poly.pdbx_seq_one_letter_code
_entity_poly.pdbx_strand_id
1 'polypeptide(L)'
;IFVPLFIRLGVPAQTVFAAYRVGDSPINTLTPLMVYFPVIVAFAQRYQKTAGVGSLVALMLPVAGVVLVAWLLFLIAWFLLGIPLGPGYPVSM
;
A
#
# COMPACT_ATOMS: atom_id res chain seq x y z
N ILE A 1 -1.09 -18.08 1.06
CA ILE A 1 -0.45 -18.83 -0.05
C ILE A 1 1.02 -18.46 -0.20
N PHE A 2 1.38 -17.17 -0.31
CA PHE A 2 2.77 -16.73 -0.51
C PHE A 2 3.69 -16.95 0.71
N VAL A 3 3.20 -16.80 1.94
CA VAL A 3 4.04 -16.94 3.14
C VAL A 3 4.78 -18.30 3.21
N PRO A 4 4.11 -19.47 3.08
CA PRO A 4 4.82 -20.75 3.04
C PRO A 4 5.83 -20.90 1.88
N LEU A 5 5.54 -20.29 0.72
CA LEU A 5 6.45 -20.33 -0.44
C LEU A 5 7.75 -19.56 -0.14
N PHE A 6 7.62 -18.35 0.38
CA PHE A 6 8.77 -17.48 0.66
C PHE A 6 9.61 -17.98 1.84
N ILE A 7 9.01 -18.63 2.84
CA ILE A 7 9.76 -19.32 3.90
C ILE A 7 10.68 -20.41 3.31
N ARG A 8 10.21 -21.17 2.31
CA ARG A 8 11.04 -22.16 1.61
C ARG A 8 12.17 -21.54 0.80
N LEU A 9 12.04 -20.27 0.42
CA LEU A 9 13.06 -19.48 -0.29
C LEU A 9 13.99 -18.74 0.68
N GLY A 10 13.92 -19.00 1.99
CA GLY A 10 14.77 -18.36 2.99
C GLY A 10 14.32 -16.94 3.40
N VAL A 11 13.11 -16.53 3.00
CA VAL A 11 12.55 -15.22 3.38
C VAL A 11 11.64 -15.38 4.60
N PRO A 12 11.88 -14.63 5.70
CA PRO A 12 11.04 -14.70 6.89
C PRO A 12 9.60 -14.23 6.62
N ALA A 13 8.63 -14.79 7.35
CA ALA A 13 7.22 -14.44 7.20
C ALA A 13 6.96 -12.93 7.42
N GLN A 14 7.64 -12.32 8.39
CA GLN A 14 7.50 -10.89 8.68
C GLN A 14 7.85 -10.00 7.48
N THR A 15 8.85 -10.38 6.69
CA THR A 15 9.29 -9.63 5.51
C THR A 15 8.25 -9.71 4.41
N VAL A 16 7.63 -10.87 4.23
CA VAL A 16 6.51 -11.07 3.30
C VAL A 16 5.28 -10.25 3.73
N PHE A 17 4.97 -10.22 5.03
CA PHE A 17 3.86 -9.41 5.55
C PHE A 17 4.13 -7.91 5.42
N ALA A 18 5.36 -7.46 5.66
CA ALA A 18 5.75 -6.08 5.43
C ALA A 18 5.55 -5.71 3.95
N ALA A 19 6.08 -6.52 3.02
CA ALA A 19 5.92 -6.30 1.58
C ALA A 19 4.44 -6.27 1.15
N TYR A 20 3.61 -7.16 1.69
CA TYR A 20 2.17 -7.15 1.44
C TYR A 20 1.52 -5.84 1.89
N ARG A 21 1.83 -5.34 3.09
CA ARG A 21 1.28 -4.08 3.62
C ARG A 21 1.70 -2.86 2.80
N VAL A 22 2.96 -2.82 2.38
CA VAL A 22 3.51 -1.79 1.51
C VAL A 22 2.77 -1.76 0.17
N GLY A 23 2.47 -2.92 -0.41
CA GLY A 23 1.78 -3.03 -1.70
C GLY A 23 0.27 -2.78 -1.65
N ASP A 24 -0.41 -3.18 -0.56
CA ASP A 24 -1.87 -3.07 -0.44
C ASP A 24 -2.33 -1.62 -0.19
N SER A 25 -1.54 -0.83 0.54
CA SER A 25 -1.93 0.52 0.98
C SER A 25 -2.30 1.50 -0.16
N PRO A 26 -1.50 1.66 -1.24
CA PRO A 26 -1.81 2.66 -2.28
C PRO A 26 -3.05 2.28 -3.12
N ILE A 27 -3.31 0.98 -3.29
CA ILE A 27 -4.41 0.46 -4.11
C ILE A 27 -5.77 0.65 -3.43
N ASN A 28 -5.80 0.58 -2.09
CA ASN A 28 -7.01 0.84 -1.32
C ASN A 28 -7.57 2.25 -1.55
N THR A 29 -6.72 3.24 -1.83
CA THR A 29 -7.16 4.62 -2.13
C THR A 29 -7.87 4.74 -3.49
N LEU A 30 -7.64 3.81 -4.41
CA LEU A 30 -8.25 3.82 -5.75
C LEU A 30 -9.58 3.04 -5.81
N THR A 31 -9.86 2.23 -4.80
CA THR A 31 -10.96 1.28 -4.86
C THR A 31 -12.29 1.93 -4.46
N PRO A 32 -13.29 1.99 -5.36
CA PRO A 32 -14.59 2.60 -5.05
C PRO A 32 -15.47 1.74 -4.13
N LEU A 33 -15.00 0.54 -3.77
CA LEU A 33 -15.66 -0.40 -2.87
C LEU A 33 -15.39 -0.10 -1.39
N MET A 34 -14.52 0.86 -1.09
CA MET A 34 -14.28 1.31 0.28
C MET A 34 -15.57 1.89 0.87
N VAL A 35 -15.95 1.47 2.09
CA VAL A 35 -17.20 1.90 2.76
C VAL A 35 -17.30 3.43 2.89
N TYR A 36 -16.16 4.12 2.99
CA TYR A 36 -16.08 5.57 3.10
C TYR A 36 -16.18 6.31 1.75
N PHE A 37 -16.14 5.60 0.63
CA PHE A 37 -16.12 6.21 -0.70
C PHE A 37 -17.33 7.12 -0.99
N PRO A 38 -18.59 6.74 -0.67
CA PRO A 38 -19.73 7.64 -0.87
C PRO A 38 -19.63 8.95 -0.08
N VAL A 39 -19.06 8.90 1.12
CA VAL A 39 -18.84 10.09 1.96
C VAL A 39 -17.82 11.02 1.30
N ILE A 40 -16.72 10.47 0.76
CA ILE A 40 -15.71 11.24 0.04
C ILE A 40 -16.31 11.91 -1.20
N VAL A 41 -17.15 11.20 -1.97
CA VAL A 41 -17.87 11.77 -3.13
C VAL A 41 -18.78 12.91 -2.70
N ALA A 42 -19.56 12.74 -1.62
CA ALA A 42 -20.44 13.81 -1.12
C ALA A 42 -19.65 15.07 -0.72
N PHE A 43 -18.49 14.91 -0.08
CA PHE A 43 -17.60 16.04 0.22
C PHE A 43 -17.01 16.68 -1.04
N ALA A 44 -16.58 15.89 -2.02
CA ALA A 44 -16.06 16.41 -3.28
C ALA A 44 -17.13 17.19 -4.07
N GLN A 45 -18.37 16.69 -4.09
CA GLN A 45 -19.51 17.34 -4.76
C GLN A 45 -19.88 18.69 -4.13
N ARG A 46 -19.53 18.93 -2.87
CA ARG A 46 -19.71 20.24 -2.22
C ARG A 46 -18.87 21.32 -2.90
N TYR A 47 -17.69 20.98 -3.41
CA TYR A 47 -16.77 21.91 -4.07
C TYR A 47 -16.86 21.83 -5.60
N GLN A 48 -17.07 20.63 -6.14
CA GLN A 48 -17.17 20.38 -7.57
C GLN A 48 -18.36 19.45 -7.87
N LYS A 49 -19.49 20.04 -8.27
CA LYS A 49 -20.76 19.31 -8.48
C LYS A 49 -20.70 18.19 -9.53
N THR A 50 -19.75 18.25 -10.46
CA THR A 50 -19.52 17.22 -11.48
C THR A 50 -18.62 16.08 -11.01
N ALA A 51 -18.07 16.15 -9.79
CA ALA A 51 -17.22 15.10 -9.24
C ALA A 51 -18.04 13.83 -9.00
N GLY A 52 -17.56 12.74 -9.60
CA GLY A 52 -18.09 11.39 -9.40
C GLY A 52 -16.98 10.41 -9.07
N VAL A 53 -17.30 9.12 -9.20
CA VAL A 53 -16.37 8.02 -8.90
C VAL A 53 -15.08 8.15 -9.72
N GLY A 54 -15.21 8.31 -11.03
CA GLY A 54 -14.08 8.42 -11.95
C GLY A 54 -13.21 9.66 -11.70
N SER A 55 -13.82 10.79 -11.31
CA SER A 55 -13.08 12.02 -11.01
C SER A 55 -12.17 11.87 -9.81
N LEU A 56 -12.66 11.21 -8.75
CA LEU A 56 -11.86 10.92 -7.55
C LEU A 56 -10.75 9.92 -7.85
N VAL A 57 -11.06 8.83 -8.56
CA VAL A 57 -10.06 7.82 -8.92
C VAL A 57 -8.97 8.43 -9.80
N ALA A 58 -9.34 9.26 -10.79
CA ALA A 58 -8.37 9.96 -11.64
C ALA A 58 -7.48 10.93 -10.86
N LEU A 59 -8.03 11.64 -9.87
CA LEU A 59 -7.27 12.53 -8.99
C LEU A 59 -6.31 11.75 -8.08
N MET A 60 -6.75 10.60 -7.59
CA MET A 60 -5.96 9.77 -6.67
C MET A 60 -4.94 8.89 -7.39
N LEU A 61 -5.11 8.60 -8.67
CA LEU A 61 -4.20 7.78 -9.46
C LEU A 61 -2.73 8.26 -9.45
N PRO A 62 -2.42 9.54 -9.72
CA PRO A 62 -1.04 10.03 -9.64
C PRO A 62 -0.49 9.96 -8.20
N VAL A 63 -1.32 10.24 -7.20
CA VAL A 63 -0.94 10.16 -5.78
C VAL A 63 -0.59 8.72 -5.40
N ALA A 64 -1.44 7.77 -5.76
CA ALA A 64 -1.22 6.35 -5.52
C ALA A 64 0.07 5.87 -6.20
N GLY A 65 0.36 6.34 -7.42
CA GLY A 65 1.61 6.03 -8.12
C GLY A 65 2.86 6.53 -7.37
N VAL A 66 2.85 7.79 -6.93
CA VAL A 66 3.97 8.37 -6.15
C VAL A 66 4.14 7.63 -4.82
N VAL A 67 3.06 7.37 -4.11
CA VAL A 67 3.07 6.66 -2.82
C VAL A 67 3.58 5.24 -3.00
N LEU A 68 3.15 4.51 -4.04
CA LEU A 68 3.62 3.16 -4.33
C LEU A 68 5.14 3.13 -4.58
N VAL A 69 5.66 4.05 -5.41
CA VAL A 69 7.10 4.13 -5.68
C VAL A 69 7.87 4.49 -4.40
N ALA A 70 7.42 5.48 -3.64
CA ALA A 70 8.05 5.88 -2.39
C ALA A 70 8.10 4.72 -1.37
N TRP A 71 6.98 4.00 -1.21
CA TRP A 71 6.87 2.85 -0.32
C TRP A 71 7.74 1.67 -0.76
N LEU A 72 7.81 1.40 -2.05
CA LEU A 72 8.68 0.37 -2.61
C LEU A 72 10.15 0.70 -2.36
N LEU A 73 10.57 1.94 -2.64
CA LEU A 73 11.94 2.40 -2.37
C LEU A 73 12.27 2.33 -0.88
N PHE A 74 11.32 2.71 -0.02
CA PHE A 74 11.48 2.61 1.42
C PHE A 74 11.69 1.16 1.88
N LEU A 75 10.87 0.22 1.38
CA LEU A 75 11.01 -1.20 1.71
C LEU A 75 12.37 -1.77 1.24
N ILE A 76 12.81 -1.40 0.03
CA ILE A 76 14.11 -1.82 -0.52
C ILE A 76 15.25 -1.27 0.35
N ALA A 77 15.22 0.02 0.67
CA ALA A 77 16.23 0.64 1.52
C ALA A 77 16.27 -0.01 2.90
N TRP A 78 15.11 -0.27 3.51
CA TRP A 78 15.00 -0.94 4.80
C TRP A 78 15.57 -2.37 4.79
N PHE A 79 15.27 -3.12 3.71
CA PHE A 79 15.79 -4.46 3.52
C PHE A 79 17.32 -4.47 3.37
N LEU A 80 17.87 -3.54 2.58
CA LEU A 80 19.32 -3.42 2.38
C LEU A 80 20.08 -2.97 3.64
N LEU A 81 19.45 -2.15 4.48
CA LEU A 81 20.02 -1.73 5.76
C LEU A 81 19.97 -2.84 6.83
N GLY A 82 19.21 -3.92 6.59
CA GLY A 82 19.12 -5.06 7.51
C GLY A 82 18.45 -4.72 8.86
N ILE A 83 17.72 -3.60 8.94
CA ILE A 83 17.10 -3.13 10.18
C ILE A 83 15.95 -4.08 10.55
N PRO A 84 15.97 -4.71 11.75
CA PRO A 84 14.89 -5.60 12.17
C PRO A 84 13.52 -4.94 12.02
N LEU A 85 12.56 -5.67 11.44
CA LEU A 85 11.18 -5.20 11.25
C LEU A 85 10.42 -5.08 12.58
N GLY A 86 10.97 -5.66 13.65
CA GLY A 86 10.52 -5.55 15.02
C GLY A 86 11.54 -6.15 15.99
N PRO A 87 11.33 -6.01 17.30
CA PRO A 87 12.21 -6.61 18.31
C PRO A 87 12.30 -8.13 18.12
N GLY A 88 13.49 -8.64 17.82
CA GLY A 88 13.71 -10.07 17.55
C GLY A 88 13.29 -10.57 16.16
N TYR A 89 12.93 -9.67 15.24
CA TYR A 89 12.48 -10.02 13.87
C TYR A 89 13.43 -9.46 12.80
N PRO A 90 14.52 -10.17 12.47
CA PRO A 90 15.42 -9.76 11.40
C PRO A 90 14.74 -9.85 10.03
N VAL A 91 15.26 -9.11 9.06
CA VAL A 91 14.68 -8.98 7.71
C VAL A 91 15.06 -10.15 6.80
N SER A 92 16.22 -10.75 7.07
CA SER A 92 16.74 -11.98 6.47
C SER A 92 17.04 -13.00 7.56
N MET A 93 17.01 -14.29 7.22
CA MET A 93 17.49 -15.36 8.11
C MET A 93 19.01 -15.36 8.22
#